data_AF-A0A9Q4NZA7-F1
#
_entry.id   AF-A0A9Q4NZA7-F1
#
_cell.length_a   1.000
_cell.length_b   1.000
_cell.length_c   1.000
_cell.angle_alpha   90.00
_cell.angle_beta   90.00
_cell.angle_gamma   90.00
#
_symmetry.space_group_name_H-M   'P 1'
#
loop_
_entity.id
_entity.type
_entity.pdbx_description
1 polymer ?
#
loop_
_entity_poly.entity_id
_entity_poly.type
_entity_poly.pdbx_seq_one_letter_code
_entity_poly.pdbx_strand_id
1 'polypeptide(L)'
;ALQFPDDEATPSLQGGDVFVTGANTTPTAITNFTDAVPGKTYTIHGNGDKNASTIAAGGNFVLTSEMTLGTGKFIRLVKADDGKFYEVARG
;
A
#
# COMPACT_ATOMS: atom_id res chain seq x y z
N ALA A 1 4.75 4.53 12.30
CA ALA A 1 4.66 4.01 10.93
C ALA A 1 6.04 4.12 10.30
N LEU A 2 6.47 3.14 9.49
CA LEU A 2 7.67 3.25 8.67
C LEU A 2 7.32 3.92 7.34
N GLN A 3 8.19 4.77 6.81
CA GLN A 3 7.96 5.41 5.51
C GLN A 3 8.57 4.57 4.39
N PHE A 4 7.81 4.38 3.31
CA PHE A 4 8.35 3.81 2.08
C PHE A 4 9.31 4.78 1.38
N PRO A 5 10.30 4.28 0.62
CA PRO A 5 11.07 5.12 -0.26
C PRO A 5 10.17 5.91 -1.22
N ASP A 6 10.62 7.10 -1.60
CA ASP A 6 9.91 7.95 -2.55
C ASP A 6 9.88 7.28 -3.94
N ASP A 7 8.77 7.44 -4.64
CA ASP A 7 8.57 6.96 -6.02
C ASP A 7 8.70 5.43 -6.20
N GLU A 8 8.61 4.65 -5.12
CA GLU A 8 8.75 3.19 -5.15
C GLU A 8 7.43 2.47 -5.50
N ALA A 9 7.45 1.70 -6.58
CA ALA A 9 6.27 0.95 -7.07
C ALA A 9 6.09 -0.41 -6.39
N THR A 10 7.11 -0.93 -5.72
CA THR A 10 7.13 -2.24 -5.05
C THR A 10 7.75 -2.20 -3.65
N PRO A 11 7.26 -1.33 -2.74
CA PRO A 11 7.92 -1.09 -1.47
C PRO A 11 7.92 -2.31 -0.56
N SER A 12 8.92 -2.39 0.32
CA SER A 12 9.07 -3.48 1.28
C SER A 12 8.20 -3.28 2.52
N LEU A 13 7.58 -4.37 2.99
CA LEU A 13 6.87 -4.44 4.27
C LEU A 13 7.73 -5.01 5.40
N GLN A 14 9.05 -5.12 5.18
CA GLN A 14 9.97 -5.56 6.22
C GLN A 14 9.99 -4.57 7.39
N GLY A 15 10.01 -5.11 8.61
CA GLY A 15 10.23 -4.32 9.82
C GLY A 15 8.99 -3.63 10.41
N GLY A 16 7.81 -3.78 9.81
CA GLY A 16 6.60 -3.16 10.35
C GLY A 16 5.27 -3.71 9.83
N ASP A 17 4.20 -3.20 10.43
CA ASP A 17 2.81 -3.55 10.12
C ASP A 17 2.02 -2.30 9.70
N VAL A 18 2.59 -1.12 9.93
CA VAL A 18 1.99 0.18 9.64
C VAL A 18 3.02 1.04 8.91
N PHE A 19 2.65 1.46 7.70
CA PHE A 19 3.49 2.20 6.79
C PHE A 19 2.81 3.49 6.34
N VAL A 20 3.62 4.41 5.84
CA VAL A 20 3.19 5.62 5.16
C VAL A 20 3.88 5.68 3.80
N THR A 21 3.16 6.11 2.76
CA THR A 21 3.74 6.23 1.42
C THR A 21 4.91 7.22 1.40
N GLY A 22 5.80 7.09 0.41
CA GLY A 22 6.87 8.06 0.20
C GLY A 22 6.32 9.47 -0.07
N ALA A 23 7.19 10.46 0.11
CA ALA A 23 6.93 11.84 -0.30
C ALA A 23 7.22 11.98 -1.80
N ASN A 24 6.44 11.25 -2.61
CA ASN A 24 6.72 11.04 -4.03
C ASN A 24 6.89 12.36 -4.80
N THR A 25 7.79 12.35 -5.78
CA THR A 25 8.02 13.49 -6.67
C THR A 25 7.11 13.45 -7.90
N THR A 26 6.50 12.30 -8.18
CA THR A 26 5.50 12.06 -9.22
C THR A 26 4.39 11.15 -8.68
N PRO A 27 3.16 11.13 -9.24
CA PRO A 27 2.20 10.09 -8.88
C PRO A 27 2.80 8.69 -9.07
N THR A 28 2.65 7.82 -8.06
CA THR A 28 3.31 6.51 -8.03
C THR A 28 2.29 5.39 -7.83
N ALA A 29 2.15 4.51 -8.82
CA ALA A 29 1.34 3.32 -8.67
C ALA A 29 2.11 2.24 -7.89
N ILE A 30 1.61 1.85 -6.73
CA ILE A 30 2.08 0.67 -6.02
C ILE A 30 1.45 -0.55 -6.66
N THR A 31 2.30 -1.40 -7.25
CA THR A 31 1.88 -2.58 -8.03
C THR A 31 2.07 -3.89 -7.27
N ASN A 32 2.88 -3.88 -6.21
CA ASN A 32 3.05 -5.00 -5.28
C ASN A 32 3.70 -4.52 -3.97
N PHE A 33 3.82 -5.41 -2.99
CA PHE A 33 4.71 -5.23 -1.85
C PHE A 33 5.70 -6.40 -1.74
N THR A 34 6.93 -6.10 -1.36
CA THR A 34 7.97 -7.10 -1.07
C THR A 34 8.02 -7.43 0.43
N ASP A 35 8.62 -8.58 0.77
CA ASP A 35 8.80 -9.05 2.15
C ASP A 35 7.52 -9.25 2.98
N ALA A 36 6.38 -9.35 2.31
CA ALA A 36 5.09 -9.58 2.97
C ALA A 36 4.96 -11.04 3.43
N VAL A 37 4.73 -11.21 4.73
CA VAL A 37 4.45 -12.52 5.35
C VAL A 37 2.98 -12.92 5.14
N PRO A 38 2.68 -14.11 4.57
CA PRO A 38 1.32 -14.64 4.49
C PRO A 38 0.60 -14.71 5.84
N GLY A 39 -0.71 -14.47 5.84
CA GLY A 39 -1.55 -14.36 7.03
C GLY A 39 -1.43 -13.02 7.79
N LYS A 40 -0.43 -12.19 7.46
CA LYS A 40 -0.18 -10.93 8.17
C LYS A 40 -0.94 -9.76 7.54
N THR A 41 -1.39 -8.85 8.40
CA THR A 41 -2.12 -7.64 8.02
C THR A 41 -1.21 -6.41 8.10
N TYR A 42 -1.33 -5.52 7.13
CA TYR A 42 -0.55 -4.30 6.99
C TYR A 42 -1.46 -3.11 6.75
N THR A 43 -1.15 -1.95 7.33
CA THR A 43 -1.88 -0.69 7.13
C THR A 43 -0.98 0.33 6.46
N ILE A 44 -1.40 0.86 5.31
CA ILE A 44 -0.63 1.82 4.53
C ILE A 44 -1.41 3.13 4.54
N HIS A 45 -0.77 4.20 5.03
CA HIS A 45 -1.30 5.56 5.07
C HIS A 45 -0.76 6.38 3.91
N GLY A 46 -1.58 7.31 3.40
CA GLY A 46 -1.17 8.28 2.38
C GLY A 46 -0.33 9.44 2.94
N ASN A 47 0.56 9.96 2.10
CA ASN A 47 1.52 11.02 2.44
C ASN A 47 1.40 12.24 1.50
N GLY A 48 0.22 12.84 1.46
CA GLY A 48 -0.06 14.05 0.68
C GLY A 48 -0.78 13.79 -0.64
N ASP A 49 -1.33 14.85 -1.22
CA ASP A 49 -2.30 14.74 -2.32
C ASP A 49 -1.71 15.01 -3.72
N LYS A 50 -0.61 15.78 -3.81
CA LYS A 50 -0.06 16.23 -5.10
C LYS A 50 0.47 15.08 -5.97
N ASN A 51 1.17 14.14 -5.34
CA ASN A 51 1.83 13.00 -5.96
C ASN A 51 1.45 11.70 -5.21
N ALA A 52 0.19 11.62 -4.79
CA ALA A 52 -0.29 10.51 -3.98
C ALA A 52 -0.02 9.16 -4.66
N SER A 53 0.31 8.15 -3.86
CA SER A 53 0.39 6.79 -4.37
C SER A 53 -1.00 6.25 -4.68
N THR A 54 -1.10 5.37 -5.68
CA THR A 54 -2.33 4.64 -5.99
C THR A 54 -2.14 3.14 -5.89
N ILE A 55 -3.21 2.42 -5.56
CA ILE A 55 -3.28 0.96 -5.65
C ILE A 55 -4.51 0.61 -6.47
N ALA A 56 -4.30 0.06 -7.67
CA ALA A 56 -5.38 -0.39 -8.54
C ALA A 56 -6.07 -1.64 -7.96
N ALA A 57 -7.36 -1.80 -8.23
CA ALA A 57 -8.05 -3.06 -7.99
C ALA A 57 -7.70 -4.05 -9.12
N GLY A 58 -7.11 -5.19 -8.76
CA GLY A 58 -6.67 -6.22 -9.70
C GLY A 58 -5.19 -6.58 -9.56
N GLY A 59 -4.73 -7.53 -10.37
CA GLY A 59 -3.36 -8.05 -10.29
C GLY A 59 -3.04 -8.68 -8.94
N ASN A 60 -2.11 -8.08 -8.20
CA ASN A 60 -1.70 -8.52 -6.86
C ASN A 60 -2.68 -8.08 -5.75
N PHE A 61 -3.66 -7.24 -6.06
CA PHE A 61 -4.58 -6.66 -5.09
C PHE A 61 -6.04 -7.02 -5.38
N VAL A 62 -6.72 -7.58 -4.38
CA VAL A 62 -8.16 -7.81 -4.37
C VAL A 62 -8.79 -6.73 -3.50
N LEU A 63 -9.13 -5.61 -4.15
CA LEU A 63 -9.70 -4.42 -3.51
C LEU A 63 -11.16 -4.23 -3.89
N THR A 64 -11.90 -3.47 -3.08
CA THR A 64 -13.27 -3.06 -3.41
C THR A 64 -13.32 -2.07 -4.58
N SER A 65 -12.32 -1.19 -4.69
CA SER A 65 -12.06 -0.30 -5.81
C SER A 65 -10.59 0.13 -5.81
N GLU A 66 -10.12 0.78 -6.88
CA GLU A 66 -8.87 1.54 -6.84
C GLU A 66 -8.86 2.48 -5.63
N MET A 67 -7.67 2.68 -5.06
CA MET A 67 -7.43 3.56 -3.92
C MET A 67 -6.31 4.54 -4.21
N THR A 68 -6.59 5.84 -4.07
CA THR A 68 -5.58 6.90 -3.98
C THR A 68 -5.27 7.18 -2.51
N LEU A 69 -4.00 6.99 -2.12
CA LEU A 69 -3.48 7.19 -0.76
C LEU A 69 -3.08 8.65 -0.56
N GLY A 70 -4.08 9.53 -0.50
CA GLY A 70 -3.93 10.95 -0.17
C GLY A 70 -3.90 11.24 1.34
N THR A 71 -3.92 12.53 1.70
CA THR A 71 -3.88 12.98 3.10
C THR A 71 -5.04 12.40 3.91
N GLY A 72 -4.72 11.75 5.04
CA GLY A 72 -5.71 11.15 5.94
C GLY A 72 -6.34 9.85 5.44
N LYS A 73 -5.91 9.35 4.26
CA LYS A 73 -6.38 8.08 3.71
C LYS A 73 -5.52 6.90 4.15
N PHE A 74 -6.14 5.74 4.29
CA PHE A 74 -5.43 4.50 4.56
C PHE A 74 -6.11 3.28 3.95
N ILE A 75 -5.31 2.26 3.66
CA ILE A 75 -5.79 0.93 3.30
C ILE A 75 -5.15 -0.11 4.20
N ARG A 76 -5.95 -1.06 4.68
CA ARG A 76 -5.50 -2.21 5.44
C ARG A 76 -5.65 -3.46 4.59
N LEU A 77 -4.55 -4.19 4.41
CA LEU A 77 -4.45 -5.33 3.53
C LEU A 77 -3.94 -6.55 4.30
N VAL A 78 -4.46 -7.74 4.01
CA VAL A 78 -3.88 -9.01 4.48
C VAL A 78 -3.19 -9.71 3.32
N LYS A 79 -1.98 -10.22 3.55
CA LYS A 79 -1.28 -11.07 2.59
C LYS A 79 -1.86 -12.48 2.66
N ALA A 80 -2.48 -12.96 1.60
CA ALA A 80 -3.01 -14.32 1.53
C ALA A 80 -1.95 -15.33 1.04
N ASP A 81 -2.23 -16.61 1.26
CA ASP A 81 -1.36 -17.73 0.86
C ASP A 81 -1.23 -17.87 -0.67
N ASP A 82 -2.21 -17.35 -1.42
CA ASP A 82 -2.24 -17.38 -2.89
C ASP A 82 -1.30 -16.37 -3.57
N GLY A 83 -0.53 -15.60 -2.80
CA GLY A 83 0.34 -14.57 -3.35
C GLY A 83 -0.23 -13.16 -3.28
N LYS A 84 -1.55 -12.98 -3.12
CA LYS A 84 -2.21 -11.67 -3.25
C LYS A 84 -2.41 -10.95 -1.92
N PHE A 85 -2.79 -9.69 -2.03
CA PHE A 85 -3.25 -8.84 -0.93
C PHE A 85 -4.75 -8.64 -1.01
N TYR A 86 -5.45 -8.89 0.08
CA TYR A 86 -6.90 -8.70 0.19
C TYR A 86 -7.20 -7.50 1.06
N GLU A 87 -8.15 -6.67 0.62
CA GLU A 87 -8.63 -5.54 1.42
C GLU A 87 -9.35 -6.02 2.69
N VAL A 88 -8.92 -5.47 3.83
CA VAL A 88 -9.51 -5.71 5.14
C VAL A 88 -10.32 -4.49 5.59
N ALA A 89 -9.82 -3.28 5.34
CA ALA A 89 -10.48 -2.02 5.65
C ALA A 89 -9.86 -0.86 4.86
N ARG A 90 -10.59 0.26 4.75
CA ARG A 90 -10.09 1.52 4.20
C ARG A 90 -10.75 2.72 4.89
N GLY A 91 -10.15 3.91 4.76
CA GLY A 91 -10.67 5.20 5.22
C GLY A 91 -10.09 6.37 4.46
#